data_AF-A0A2G9UTV7-F1
#
_entry.id   AF-A0A2G9UTV7-F1
#
_cell.length_a   1.000
_cell.length_b   1.000
_cell.length_c   1.000
_cell.angle_alpha   90.00
_cell.angle_beta   90.00
_cell.angle_gamma   90.00
#
_symmetry.space_group_name_H-M   'P 1'
#
loop_
_entity.id
_entity.type
_entity.pdbx_description
1 polymer ?
#
loop_
_entity_poly.entity_id
_entity_poly.type
_entity_poly.pdbx_seq_one_letter_code
_entity_poly.pdbx_strand_id
1 'polypeptide(L)'
;MVIDGSVQSGKRDSVQVKFNNPMNLRARLMLISTRAGSLGTNMVAANRVIIFDACWNPSHDTQSLFRVYRFGQTKPVYIYRFIAQGTMEERIYKRQVTKESTSMRVVDEAQIQRHYDGHDLEELYMFDPKELDPNDADSRPTFAPPKDRLLAEILLSNKDAVVDYFQHDTLFAHVEEEKLSEEELREAWNDYERDKNMSTFGRSSAAAMIGAPGGGLAASQLGLLQQAQQQIIRTQAIQSLNRDVVYMNCFQIPLMDNDTAMKVTYLKKALEDLLPQIPHEMRGGISEFNSYFINFITQAVEGHQNPAWMLNRAVSTFRTVVKLVKDQPSCKQTLRHLYATTSQFFDPMEAPP
;
A
#
# COMPACT_ATOMS: atom_id res chain seq x y z
N MET A 1 16.42 -23.38 -19.10
CA MET A 1 14.96 -23.39 -19.38
C MET A 1 14.47 -21.96 -19.48
N VAL A 2 13.41 -21.67 -20.25
CA VAL A 2 12.93 -20.28 -20.47
C VAL A 2 11.42 -20.22 -20.27
N ILE A 3 10.94 -19.18 -19.57
CA ILE A 3 9.51 -18.84 -19.45
C ILE A 3 9.33 -17.38 -19.87
N ASP A 4 8.58 -17.16 -20.95
CA ASP A 4 8.21 -15.83 -21.43
C ASP A 4 6.70 -15.74 -21.72
N GLY A 5 6.28 -14.64 -22.35
CA GLY A 5 4.88 -14.42 -22.73
C GLY A 5 4.35 -15.38 -23.80
N SER A 6 5.22 -16.02 -24.59
CA SER A 6 4.86 -16.94 -25.67
C SER A 6 4.58 -18.36 -25.18
N VAL A 7 5.11 -18.74 -24.01
CA VAL A 7 4.90 -20.07 -23.44
C VAL A 7 3.45 -20.24 -22.96
N GLN A 8 2.73 -21.19 -23.57
CA GLN A 8 1.38 -21.59 -23.17
C GLN A 8 1.31 -22.06 -21.72
N SER A 9 0.19 -21.78 -21.03
CA SER A 9 0.00 -22.08 -19.61
C SER A 9 0.33 -23.54 -19.22
N GLY A 10 -0.19 -24.53 -19.96
CA GLY A 10 0.08 -25.95 -19.67
C GLY A 10 1.54 -26.35 -19.81
N LYS A 11 2.32 -25.67 -20.66
CA LYS A 11 3.78 -25.91 -20.78
C LYS A 11 4.55 -25.29 -19.62
N ARG A 12 4.07 -24.17 -19.06
CA ARG A 12 4.73 -23.50 -17.91
C ARG A 12 4.82 -24.41 -16.70
N ASP A 13 3.75 -25.14 -16.40
CA ASP A 13 3.72 -26.09 -15.29
C ASP A 13 4.76 -27.21 -15.48
N SER A 14 4.83 -27.79 -16.68
CA SER A 14 5.83 -28.83 -16.98
C SER A 14 7.28 -28.34 -16.81
N VAL A 15 7.55 -27.07 -17.15
CA VAL A 15 8.86 -26.45 -16.99
C VAL A 15 9.17 -26.20 -15.51
N GLN A 16 8.18 -25.75 -14.73
CA GLN A 16 8.31 -25.57 -13.29
C GLN A 16 8.57 -26.88 -12.56
N VAL A 17 7.82 -27.93 -12.87
CA VAL A 17 8.02 -29.27 -12.28
C VAL A 17 9.42 -29.78 -12.59
N LYS A 18 9.89 -29.62 -13.84
CA LYS A 18 11.25 -30.03 -14.23
C LYS A 18 12.35 -29.25 -13.52
N PHE A 19 12.14 -27.96 -13.27
CA PHE A 19 13.08 -27.10 -12.57
C PHE A 19 13.10 -27.34 -11.07
N ASN A 20 11.92 -27.58 -10.47
CA ASN A 20 11.78 -27.84 -9.04
C ASN A 20 12.20 -29.25 -8.63
N ASN A 21 12.41 -30.16 -9.59
CA ASN A 21 12.84 -31.52 -9.31
C ASN A 21 14.32 -31.55 -8.83
N PRO A 22 14.60 -31.92 -7.56
CA PRO A 22 15.96 -31.95 -7.03
C PRO A 22 16.84 -33.01 -7.70
N MET A 23 16.26 -34.04 -8.32
CA MET A 23 17.00 -35.06 -9.06
C MET A 23 17.45 -34.57 -10.45
N ASN A 24 16.94 -33.43 -10.91
CA ASN A 24 17.27 -32.90 -12.23
C ASN A 24 18.52 -32.00 -12.17
N LEU A 25 19.70 -32.61 -12.20
CA LEU A 25 20.98 -31.91 -12.12
C LEU A 25 21.29 -31.02 -13.33
N ARG A 26 20.59 -31.18 -14.47
CA ARG A 26 20.78 -30.36 -15.67
C ARG A 26 19.97 -29.05 -15.62
N ALA A 27 18.96 -28.98 -14.76
CA ALA A 27 18.03 -27.87 -14.66
C ALA A 27 18.51 -26.74 -13.74
N ARG A 28 19.76 -26.27 -13.88
CA ARG A 28 20.36 -25.31 -12.93
C ARG A 28 20.06 -23.84 -13.23
N LEU A 29 19.57 -23.53 -14.43
CA LEU A 29 19.29 -22.17 -14.89
C LEU A 29 17.90 -22.06 -15.51
N MET A 30 17.12 -21.10 -15.02
CA MET A 30 15.85 -20.67 -15.57
C MET A 30 15.93 -19.19 -15.92
N LEU A 31 15.62 -18.86 -17.17
CA LEU A 31 15.43 -17.49 -17.62
C LEU A 31 13.95 -17.20 -17.63
N ILE A 32 13.56 -16.08 -17.03
CA ILE A 32 12.17 -15.66 -16.96
C ILE A 32 12.09 -14.17 -17.18
N SER A 33 11.11 -13.72 -17.96
CA SER A 33 10.83 -12.29 -18.00
C SER A 33 10.10 -11.89 -16.72
N THR A 34 10.45 -10.75 -16.14
CA THR A 34 9.88 -10.27 -14.86
C THR A 34 8.35 -10.25 -14.91
N ARG A 35 7.76 -9.83 -16.03
CA ARG A 35 6.30 -9.86 -16.22
C ARG A 35 5.74 -11.28 -16.19
N ALA A 36 6.36 -12.25 -16.86
CA ALA A 36 5.93 -13.65 -16.81
C ALA A 36 6.14 -14.26 -15.42
N GLY A 37 7.20 -13.86 -14.69
CA GLY A 37 7.49 -14.27 -13.32
C GLY A 37 6.43 -13.80 -12.31
N SER A 38 5.93 -12.58 -12.46
CA SER A 38 4.89 -12.03 -11.56
C SER A 38 3.56 -12.82 -11.59
N LEU A 39 3.31 -13.58 -12.67
CA LEU A 39 2.04 -14.29 -12.91
C LEU A 39 2.12 -15.77 -12.52
N GLY A 40 2.00 -16.05 -11.21
CA GLY A 40 1.54 -17.35 -10.71
C GLY A 40 2.48 -18.56 -10.89
N THR A 41 3.78 -18.34 -11.04
CA THR A 41 4.77 -19.44 -11.16
C THR A 41 5.40 -19.78 -9.81
N ASN A 42 5.76 -21.04 -9.54
CA ASN A 42 6.46 -21.42 -8.29
C ASN A 42 7.87 -21.94 -8.59
N MET A 43 8.90 -21.34 -8.01
CA MET A 43 10.31 -21.56 -8.37
C MET A 43 11.18 -21.81 -7.13
N VAL A 44 10.68 -22.64 -6.22
CA VAL A 44 11.29 -22.92 -4.91
C VAL A 44 12.67 -23.59 -5.03
N ALA A 45 12.98 -24.28 -6.12
CA ALA A 45 14.33 -24.83 -6.29
C ALA A 45 15.42 -23.77 -6.52
N ALA A 46 15.05 -22.55 -6.93
CA ALA A 46 16.00 -21.46 -7.08
C ALA A 46 16.42 -20.93 -5.70
N ASN A 47 17.71 -20.80 -5.48
CA ASN A 47 18.28 -20.20 -4.27
C ASN A 47 19.09 -18.93 -4.57
N ARG A 48 19.28 -18.59 -5.84
CA ARG A 48 19.95 -17.37 -6.29
C ARG A 48 19.14 -16.77 -7.43
N VAL A 49 18.82 -15.49 -7.31
CA VAL A 49 18.05 -14.74 -8.31
C VAL A 49 18.87 -13.54 -8.75
N ILE A 50 18.95 -13.33 -10.06
CA ILE A 50 19.63 -12.18 -10.65
C ILE A 50 18.59 -11.38 -11.42
N ILE A 51 18.39 -10.14 -11.02
CA ILE A 51 17.60 -9.15 -11.74
C ILE A 51 18.57 -8.36 -12.62
N PHE A 52 18.38 -8.46 -13.92
CA PHE A 52 19.31 -7.92 -14.91
C PHE A 52 19.11 -6.42 -15.14
N ASP A 53 17.85 -5.96 -15.16
CA ASP A 53 17.45 -4.61 -15.53
C ASP A 53 16.58 -3.94 -14.45
N ALA A 54 16.61 -2.61 -14.40
CA ALA A 54 15.74 -1.83 -13.53
C ALA A 54 14.40 -1.54 -14.21
N CYS A 55 13.29 -1.95 -13.61
CA CYS A 55 11.96 -1.70 -14.15
C CYS A 55 11.32 -0.42 -13.55
N TRP A 56 10.42 0.25 -14.27
CA TRP A 56 9.77 1.46 -13.73
C TRP A 56 8.84 1.22 -12.54
N ASN A 57 8.32 -0.02 -12.42
CA ASN A 57 7.38 -0.42 -11.40
C ASN A 57 8.00 -1.54 -10.52
N PRO A 58 8.48 -1.21 -9.32
CA PRO A 58 9.18 -2.17 -8.46
C PRO A 58 8.31 -3.37 -8.06
N SER A 59 6.98 -3.24 -8.12
CA SER A 59 6.05 -4.32 -7.75
C SER A 59 6.21 -5.57 -8.61
N HIS A 60 6.62 -5.43 -9.89
CA HIS A 60 6.83 -6.59 -10.76
C HIS A 60 8.02 -7.44 -10.31
N ASP A 61 9.09 -6.79 -9.85
CA ASP A 61 10.27 -7.47 -9.33
C ASP A 61 9.91 -8.16 -8.02
N THR A 62 9.34 -7.42 -7.08
CA THR A 62 8.94 -7.93 -5.75
C THR A 62 7.98 -9.13 -5.85
N GLN A 63 6.98 -9.08 -6.74
CA GLN A 63 6.08 -10.21 -6.99
C GLN A 63 6.80 -11.43 -7.58
N SER A 64 7.79 -11.21 -8.45
CA SER A 64 8.58 -12.29 -9.04
C SER A 64 9.52 -12.93 -8.01
N LEU A 65 10.09 -12.13 -7.10
CA LEU A 65 10.93 -12.60 -6.00
C LEU A 65 10.16 -13.48 -5.02
N PHE A 66 8.91 -13.13 -4.68
CA PHE A 66 8.03 -13.95 -3.83
C PHE A 66 7.57 -15.29 -4.47
N ARG A 67 7.98 -15.58 -5.71
CA ARG A 67 7.84 -16.91 -6.31
C ARG A 67 9.00 -17.84 -6.00
N VAL A 68 10.13 -17.27 -5.60
CA VAL A 68 11.34 -17.99 -5.22
C VAL A 68 11.44 -18.04 -3.69
N TYR A 69 11.31 -16.90 -3.02
CA TYR A 69 11.23 -16.81 -1.57
C TYR A 69 9.78 -17.08 -1.12
N ARG A 70 9.46 -18.37 -0.95
CA ARG A 70 8.12 -18.85 -0.61
C ARG A 70 8.18 -20.11 0.26
N PHE A 71 7.06 -20.43 0.91
CA PHE A 71 6.86 -21.71 1.58
C PHE A 71 7.30 -22.90 0.70
N GLY A 72 8.09 -23.79 1.30
CA GLY A 72 8.76 -24.90 0.62
C GLY A 72 10.25 -24.67 0.38
N GLN A 73 10.74 -23.43 0.48
CA GLN A 73 12.16 -23.14 0.37
C GLN A 73 12.90 -23.61 1.62
N THR A 74 13.99 -24.36 1.42
CA THR A 74 14.82 -24.92 2.49
C THR A 74 16.23 -24.32 2.54
N LYS A 75 16.63 -23.61 1.49
CA LYS A 75 17.95 -22.99 1.35
C LYS A 75 17.87 -21.47 1.50
N PRO A 76 18.92 -20.80 1.98
CA PRO A 76 18.99 -19.34 1.95
C PRO A 76 18.89 -18.86 0.49
N VAL A 77 18.06 -17.84 0.27
CA VAL A 77 17.85 -17.23 -1.04
C VAL A 77 18.64 -15.93 -1.10
N TYR A 78 19.46 -15.77 -2.14
CA TYR A 78 20.21 -14.54 -2.40
C TYR A 78 19.68 -13.87 -3.66
N ILE A 79 19.45 -12.56 -3.59
CA ILE A 79 18.90 -11.77 -4.69
C ILE A 79 19.93 -10.72 -5.05
N TYR A 80 20.30 -10.66 -6.33
CA TYR A 80 21.20 -9.67 -6.88
C TYR A 80 20.43 -8.83 -7.89
N ARG A 81 20.67 -7.53 -7.87
CA ARG A 81 20.21 -6.61 -8.90
C ARG A 81 21.42 -5.96 -9.52
N PHE A 82 21.56 -6.06 -10.84
CA PHE A 82 22.56 -5.31 -11.56
C PHE A 82 22.02 -3.93 -11.92
N ILE A 83 22.88 -2.93 -11.78
CA ILE A 83 22.59 -1.53 -12.08
C ILE A 83 23.83 -0.96 -12.74
N ALA A 84 23.69 -0.44 -13.96
CA ALA A 84 24.76 0.31 -14.59
C ALA A 84 24.89 1.71 -13.98
N GLN A 85 26.02 1.98 -13.34
CA GLN A 85 26.34 3.26 -12.70
C GLN A 85 26.35 4.41 -13.72
N GLY A 86 25.84 5.57 -13.30
CA GLY A 86 25.83 6.79 -14.11
C GLY A 86 24.83 6.77 -15.26
N THR A 87 24.13 5.66 -15.47
CA THR A 87 23.14 5.50 -16.54
C THR A 87 21.71 5.80 -16.07
N MET A 88 20.78 5.78 -17.03
CA MET A 88 19.34 5.84 -16.77
C MET A 88 18.89 4.75 -15.77
N GLU A 89 19.52 3.58 -15.74
CA GLU A 89 19.14 2.49 -14.82
C GLU A 89 19.30 2.87 -13.36
N GLU A 90 20.38 3.57 -13.00
CA GLU A 90 20.62 4.04 -11.63
C GLU A 90 19.54 5.03 -11.20
N ARG A 91 19.14 5.93 -12.10
CA ARG A 91 18.09 6.93 -11.86
C ARG A 91 16.72 6.28 -11.73
N ILE A 92 16.40 5.30 -12.58
CA ILE A 92 15.18 4.48 -12.47
C ILE A 92 15.15 3.77 -11.12
N TYR A 93 16.25 3.13 -10.73
CA TYR A 93 16.34 2.41 -9.46
C TYR A 93 16.18 3.34 -8.26
N LYS A 94 16.82 4.52 -8.24
CA LYS A 94 16.61 5.55 -7.21
C LYS A 94 15.13 5.90 -7.07
N ARG A 95 14.42 6.10 -8.20
CA ARG A 95 12.97 6.34 -8.21
C ARG A 95 12.16 5.14 -7.73
N GLN A 96 12.57 3.91 -8.03
CA GLN A 96 11.93 2.71 -7.49
C GLN A 96 12.00 2.70 -5.96
N VAL A 97 13.19 2.95 -5.39
CA VAL A 97 13.39 3.01 -3.93
C VAL A 97 12.50 4.08 -3.31
N THR A 98 12.40 5.28 -3.90
CA THR A 98 11.49 6.33 -3.43
C THR A 98 10.02 5.90 -3.50
N LYS A 99 9.62 5.21 -4.57
CA LYS A 99 8.25 4.69 -4.73
C LYS A 99 7.92 3.61 -3.71
N GLU A 100 8.83 2.67 -3.47
CA GLU A 100 8.67 1.62 -2.44
C GLU A 100 8.63 2.22 -1.04
N SER A 101 9.55 3.13 -0.71
CA SER A 101 9.57 3.86 0.55
C SER A 101 8.26 4.61 0.78
N THR A 102 7.80 5.37 -0.22
CA THR A 102 6.50 6.07 -0.15
C THR A 102 5.34 5.09 0.03
N SER A 103 5.36 3.94 -0.68
CA SER A 103 4.31 2.92 -0.56
C SER A 103 4.26 2.28 0.83
N MET A 104 5.41 1.97 1.43
CA MET A 104 5.47 1.46 2.80
C MET A 104 4.93 2.50 3.78
N ARG A 105 5.34 3.76 3.61
CA ARG A 105 4.96 4.86 4.49
C ARG A 105 3.49 5.28 4.44
N VAL A 106 2.84 5.19 3.27
CA VAL A 106 1.39 5.45 3.14
C VAL A 106 0.55 4.32 3.77
N VAL A 107 1.10 3.11 3.85
CA VAL A 107 0.49 1.98 4.54
C VAL A 107 0.79 2.03 6.06
N ASP A 108 1.92 2.60 6.47
CA ASP A 108 2.44 2.64 7.85
C ASP A 108 2.46 4.07 8.50
N GLU A 109 1.62 5.01 8.07
CA GLU A 109 1.45 6.36 8.69
C GLU A 109 2.73 7.21 8.86
N ALA A 110 3.72 7.10 7.97
CA ALA A 110 4.98 7.87 8.07
C ALA A 110 5.05 9.08 7.10
N GLN A 111 5.14 10.30 7.63
CA GLN A 111 5.25 11.56 6.85
C GLN A 111 6.69 11.89 6.45
N ILE A 112 6.90 12.22 5.17
CA ILE A 112 8.13 12.75 4.55
C ILE A 112 7.67 13.43 3.25
N GLN A 113 8.33 14.55 2.94
CA GLN A 113 8.03 15.47 1.86
C GLN A 113 8.06 14.84 0.46
N ARG A 114 7.21 15.37 -0.42
CA ARG A 114 7.11 14.99 -1.83
C ARG A 114 8.17 15.75 -2.62
N HIS A 115 9.23 15.08 -3.03
CA HIS A 115 10.08 15.58 -4.11
C HIS A 115 9.53 15.07 -5.44
N TYR A 116 8.80 15.93 -6.15
CA TYR A 116 8.50 15.73 -7.56
C TYR A 116 8.65 17.09 -8.21
N ASP A 117 9.69 17.27 -9.01
CA ASP A 117 9.89 18.51 -9.76
C ASP A 117 9.87 18.22 -11.26
N GLY A 118 9.28 19.13 -12.03
CA GLY A 118 9.04 18.95 -13.47
C GLY A 118 10.31 18.84 -14.33
N HIS A 119 11.48 19.10 -13.73
CA HIS A 119 12.79 19.04 -14.39
C HIS A 119 13.37 17.61 -14.53
N ASP A 120 12.70 16.61 -13.96
CA ASP A 120 13.14 15.20 -13.83
C ASP A 120 13.37 14.43 -15.15
N LEU A 121 12.90 14.90 -16.30
CA LEU A 121 13.01 14.12 -17.53
C LEU A 121 14.41 14.22 -18.16
N GLU A 122 15.00 15.41 -18.14
CA GLU A 122 16.35 15.66 -18.66
C GLU A 122 17.38 14.89 -17.83
N GLU A 123 17.18 14.87 -16.52
CA GLU A 123 17.96 14.08 -15.57
C GLU A 123 18.05 12.60 -16.03
N LEU A 124 16.97 11.96 -16.47
CA LEU A 124 17.00 10.55 -16.88
C LEU A 124 17.98 10.23 -18.03
N TYR A 125 18.21 11.19 -18.93
CA TYR A 125 19.05 11.01 -20.12
C TYR A 125 20.51 11.40 -19.88
N MET A 126 20.82 11.99 -18.73
CA MET A 126 22.19 12.37 -18.40
C MET A 126 23.02 11.12 -18.05
N PHE A 127 24.18 11.00 -18.68
CA PHE A 127 25.19 9.99 -18.34
C PHE A 127 26.29 10.64 -17.50
N ASP A 128 26.40 10.24 -16.24
CA ASP A 128 27.37 10.79 -15.29
C ASP A 128 28.01 9.66 -14.46
N PRO A 129 28.96 8.90 -15.06
CA PRO A 129 29.67 7.85 -14.35
C PRO A 129 30.65 8.47 -13.36
N LYS A 130 30.70 7.96 -12.12
CA LYS A 130 31.86 8.27 -11.26
C LYS A 130 33.01 7.41 -11.74
N GLU A 131 33.86 7.97 -12.58
CA GLU A 131 35.10 7.33 -12.96
C GLU A 131 35.95 7.12 -11.70
N LEU A 132 36.41 5.88 -11.50
CA LEU A 132 37.39 5.59 -10.46
C LEU A 132 38.71 6.23 -10.90
N ASP A 133 39.16 7.28 -10.21
CA ASP A 133 40.49 7.84 -10.44
C ASP A 133 41.53 6.76 -10.10
N PRO A 134 42.36 6.32 -11.06
CA PRO A 134 43.41 5.32 -10.81
C PRO A 134 44.40 5.72 -9.70
N ASN A 135 44.51 7.02 -9.42
CA ASN A 135 45.40 7.57 -8.40
C ASN A 135 44.75 7.73 -7.03
N ASP A 136 43.44 7.54 -6.91
CA ASP A 136 42.70 7.68 -5.65
C ASP A 136 42.15 6.32 -5.20
N ALA A 137 43.07 5.37 -4.97
CA ALA A 137 42.75 4.03 -4.47
C ALA A 137 42.12 4.04 -3.06
N ASP A 138 42.28 5.14 -2.31
CA ASP A 138 41.71 5.37 -0.98
C ASP A 138 40.24 5.84 -1.03
N SER A 139 39.74 6.30 -2.19
CA SER A 139 38.32 6.64 -2.40
C SER A 139 37.40 5.43 -2.57
N ARG A 140 37.97 4.22 -2.76
CA ARG A 140 37.18 3.00 -2.96
C ARG A 140 36.55 2.61 -1.61
N PRO A 141 35.22 2.59 -1.47
CA PRO A 141 34.59 2.27 -0.20
C PRO A 141 35.06 0.88 0.27
N THR A 142 35.61 0.82 1.49
CA THR A 142 35.98 -0.46 2.11
C THR A 142 34.69 -1.19 2.44
N PHE A 143 34.35 -2.14 1.60
CA PHE A 143 33.12 -2.90 1.75
C PHE A 143 33.15 -3.72 3.05
N ALA A 144 32.13 -3.55 3.90
CA ALA A 144 31.86 -4.53 4.95
C ALA A 144 31.61 -5.89 4.29
N PRO A 145 32.28 -6.99 4.66
CA PRO A 145 32.20 -8.24 3.90
C PRO A 145 30.74 -8.68 3.68
N PRO A 146 30.31 -8.94 2.43
CA PRO A 146 28.96 -9.40 2.17
C PRO A 146 28.66 -10.69 2.94
N LYS A 147 27.41 -10.87 3.38
CA LYS A 147 26.97 -12.11 4.04
C LYS A 147 27.10 -13.36 3.15
N ASP A 148 27.08 -13.17 1.83
CA ASP A 148 27.26 -14.24 0.86
C ASP A 148 28.73 -14.38 0.43
N ARG A 149 29.29 -15.58 0.68
CA ARG A 149 30.65 -15.92 0.29
C ARG A 149 30.89 -15.79 -1.22
N LEU A 150 29.91 -16.17 -2.06
CA LEU A 150 30.08 -16.11 -3.51
C LEU A 150 30.16 -14.67 -4.01
N LEU A 151 29.31 -13.79 -3.49
CA LEU A 151 29.39 -12.35 -3.80
C LEU A 151 30.76 -11.78 -3.38
N ALA A 152 31.25 -12.12 -2.18
CA ALA A 152 32.58 -11.69 -1.73
C ALA A 152 33.71 -12.14 -2.69
N GLU A 153 33.66 -13.39 -3.15
CA GLU A 153 34.63 -13.93 -4.12
C GLU A 153 34.55 -13.23 -5.48
N ILE A 154 33.34 -12.93 -5.96
CA ILE A 154 33.12 -12.21 -7.22
C ILE A 154 33.65 -10.78 -7.15
N LEU A 155 33.39 -10.07 -6.05
CA LEU A 155 33.91 -8.72 -5.81
C LEU A 155 35.44 -8.69 -5.77
N LEU A 156 36.06 -9.69 -5.13
CA LEU A 156 37.52 -9.81 -5.07
C LEU A 156 38.13 -10.14 -6.43
N SER A 157 37.45 -10.94 -7.25
CA SER A 157 37.94 -11.38 -8.56
C SER A 157 37.71 -10.33 -9.66
N ASN A 158 36.67 -9.49 -9.54
CA ASN A 158 36.24 -8.53 -10.55
C ASN A 158 36.22 -7.10 -10.00
N LYS A 159 37.30 -6.70 -9.32
CA LYS A 159 37.43 -5.39 -8.65
C LYS A 159 37.29 -4.19 -9.59
N ASP A 160 37.60 -4.38 -10.86
CA ASP A 160 37.59 -3.30 -11.85
C ASP A 160 36.24 -3.15 -12.55
N ALA A 161 35.37 -4.16 -12.46
CA ALA A 161 34.06 -4.17 -13.09
C ALA A 161 32.92 -3.78 -12.13
N VAL A 162 33.13 -3.90 -10.82
CA VAL A 162 32.13 -3.56 -9.81
C VAL A 162 32.55 -2.29 -9.08
N VAL A 163 31.79 -1.22 -9.30
CA VAL A 163 32.06 0.09 -8.71
C VAL A 163 31.63 0.13 -7.24
N ASP A 164 30.43 -0.37 -6.94
CA ASP A 164 29.85 -0.35 -5.60
C ASP A 164 28.80 -1.47 -5.45
N TYR A 165 28.46 -1.83 -4.21
CA TYR A 165 27.26 -2.59 -3.90
C TYR A 165 26.64 -2.11 -2.59
N PHE A 166 25.31 -2.11 -2.54
CA PHE A 166 24.54 -1.78 -1.35
C PHE A 166 23.55 -2.91 -1.05
N GLN A 167 23.21 -3.09 0.22
CA GLN A 167 22.14 -4.02 0.61
C GLN A 167 20.79 -3.29 0.48
N HIS A 168 19.87 -3.84 -0.30
CA HIS A 168 18.56 -3.20 -0.54
C HIS A 168 17.72 -3.10 0.75
N ASP A 169 17.71 -4.13 1.59
CA ASP A 169 16.93 -4.13 2.85
C ASP A 169 17.37 -3.04 3.84
N THR A 170 18.65 -2.64 3.84
CA THR A 170 19.14 -1.59 4.73
C THR A 170 18.65 -0.20 4.31
N LEU A 171 18.21 -0.02 3.06
CA LEU A 171 17.62 1.24 2.57
C LEU A 171 16.24 1.52 3.16
N PHE A 172 15.58 0.49 3.71
CA PHE A 172 14.24 0.59 4.32
C PHE A 172 14.26 0.21 5.80
N ALA A 173 15.44 0.06 6.40
CA ALA A 173 15.55 -0.14 7.84
C ALA A 173 14.95 1.08 8.55
N HIS A 174 14.09 0.86 9.54
CA HIS A 174 13.57 1.93 10.38
C HIS A 174 14.74 2.55 11.17
N VAL A 175 15.36 3.60 10.62
CA VAL A 175 16.33 4.42 11.32
C VAL A 175 15.55 5.41 12.17
N GLU A 176 15.52 5.19 13.49
CA GLU A 176 14.80 6.08 14.41
C GLU A 176 15.31 7.53 14.40
N GLU A 177 16.56 7.73 13.95
CA GLU A 177 17.20 9.05 13.80
C GLU A 177 16.62 9.90 12.67
N GLU A 178 15.93 9.31 11.68
CA GLU A 178 15.23 10.05 10.62
C GLU A 178 13.79 10.44 11.01
N LYS A 179 13.36 10.20 12.26
CA LYS A 179 12.11 10.79 12.76
C LYS A 179 12.29 12.30 12.77
N LEU A 180 11.41 13.03 12.08
CA LEU A 180 11.34 14.49 12.17
C LEU A 180 11.32 14.87 13.65
N SER A 181 12.22 15.77 14.03
CA SER A 181 12.18 16.37 15.36
C SER A 181 10.81 17.02 15.60
N GLU A 182 10.41 17.21 16.85
CA GLU A 182 9.11 17.85 17.18
C GLU A 182 8.97 19.23 16.51
N GLU A 183 10.09 19.92 16.26
CA GLU A 183 10.15 21.19 15.56
C GLU A 183 9.89 21.07 14.06
N GLU A 184 10.55 20.13 13.38
CA GLU A 184 10.35 19.88 11.95
C GLU A 184 8.96 19.28 11.66
N LEU A 185 8.43 18.47 12.57
CA LEU A 185 7.07 17.94 12.48
C LEU A 185 6.02 19.07 12.57
N ARG A 186 6.24 20.04 13.47
CA ARG A 186 5.39 21.22 13.61
C ARG A 186 5.48 22.14 12.39
N GLU A 187 6.67 22.28 11.80
CA GLU A 187 6.88 23.07 10.59
C GLU A 187 6.20 22.42 9.38
N ALA A 188 6.36 21.11 9.20
CA ALA A 188 5.67 20.34 8.16
C ALA A 188 4.13 20.39 8.31
N TRP A 189 3.61 20.41 9.55
CA TRP A 189 2.18 20.60 9.81
C TRP A 189 1.71 22.00 9.43
N ASN A 190 2.49 23.03 9.77
CA ASN A 190 2.17 24.42 9.39
C ASN A 190 2.21 24.62 7.87
N ASP A 191 3.14 23.97 7.17
CA ASP A 191 3.19 23.95 5.69
C ASP A 191 1.95 23.29 5.09
N TYR A 192 1.55 22.14 5.65
CA TYR A 192 0.34 21.45 5.24
C TYR A 192 -0.93 22.32 5.45
N GLU A 193 -1.04 23.04 6.57
CA GLU A 193 -2.15 23.96 6.81
C GLU A 193 -2.14 25.17 5.87
N ARG A 194 -0.96 25.71 5.55
CA ARG A 194 -0.79 26.78 4.55
C ARG A 194 -1.25 26.31 3.17
N ASP A 195 -0.82 25.14 2.72
CA ASP A 195 -1.20 24.57 1.42
C ASP A 195 -2.68 24.20 1.34
N LYS A 196 -3.25 23.66 2.43
CA LYS A 196 -4.69 23.37 2.52
C LYS A 196 -5.52 24.65 2.34
N ASN A 197 -5.12 25.73 3.00
CA ASN A 197 -5.78 27.03 2.85
C ASN A 197 -5.62 27.61 1.44
N MET A 198 -4.46 27.40 0.79
CA MET A 198 -4.18 27.87 -0.57
C MET A 198 -4.92 27.08 -1.66
N SER A 199 -5.17 25.78 -1.45
CA SER A 199 -5.90 24.91 -2.39
C SER A 199 -7.40 25.25 -2.54
N THR A 200 -7.95 26.01 -1.59
CA THR A 200 -9.38 26.39 -1.58
C THR A 200 -9.71 27.45 -2.65
N PHE A 201 -8.71 28.17 -3.17
CA PHE A 201 -8.90 29.25 -4.16
C PHE A 201 -8.68 28.85 -5.63
N GLY A 202 -8.25 27.62 -5.94
CA GLY A 202 -7.79 27.22 -7.29
C GLY A 202 -8.61 26.16 -8.02
N ARG A 203 -9.81 25.80 -7.56
CA ARG A 203 -10.52 24.58 -8.02
C ARG A 203 -11.56 24.78 -9.13
N SER A 204 -11.39 25.77 -10.01
CA SER A 204 -12.36 26.07 -11.09
C SER A 204 -11.87 25.89 -12.53
N SER A 205 -10.72 25.27 -12.81
CA SER A 205 -10.25 25.15 -14.21
C SER A 205 -9.39 23.94 -14.59
N ALA A 206 -9.69 22.72 -14.09
CA ALA A 206 -8.98 21.51 -14.55
C ALA A 206 -9.87 20.26 -14.71
N ALA A 207 -11.13 20.43 -15.15
CA ALA A 207 -12.07 19.32 -15.38
C ALA A 207 -12.32 18.98 -16.86
N ALA A 208 -11.57 19.58 -17.80
CA ALA A 208 -11.71 19.27 -19.22
C ALA A 208 -10.33 18.90 -19.79
N MET A 209 -10.27 17.73 -20.44
CA MET A 209 -9.18 17.15 -21.26
C MET A 209 -8.52 15.89 -20.71
N ILE A 210 -9.27 14.79 -20.58
CA ILE A 210 -8.77 13.45 -20.96
C ILE A 210 -9.91 12.69 -21.66
N GLY A 211 -9.98 12.83 -22.99
CA GLY A 211 -10.70 11.94 -23.88
C GLY A 211 -9.71 10.92 -24.47
N ALA A 212 -10.04 9.63 -24.35
CA ALA A 212 -9.31 8.47 -24.90
C ALA A 212 -9.28 8.49 -26.45
N PRO A 213 -8.50 7.63 -27.19
CA PRO A 213 -8.54 6.17 -27.09
C PRO A 213 -7.26 5.34 -27.43
N GLY A 214 -7.26 4.07 -26.99
CA GLY A 214 -6.46 2.94 -27.50
C GLY A 214 -5.24 2.56 -26.63
N GLY A 215 -4.96 1.31 -26.24
CA GLY A 215 -5.51 -0.02 -26.49
C GLY A 215 -4.39 -1.06 -26.33
N GLY A 216 -4.58 -2.12 -25.52
CA GLY A 216 -3.66 -3.27 -25.39
C GLY A 216 -3.18 -3.54 -23.95
N LEU A 217 -4.01 -4.01 -23.01
CA LEU A 217 -4.45 -5.39 -22.82
C LEU A 217 -3.31 -6.43 -22.82
N ALA A 218 -2.79 -6.77 -21.63
CA ALA A 218 -2.26 -8.11 -21.25
C ALA A 218 -1.33 -8.12 -19.99
N ALA A 219 -1.36 -7.12 -19.12
CA ALA A 219 -0.52 -7.10 -17.91
C ALA A 219 -1.33 -6.82 -16.66
N SER A 220 -2.23 -7.73 -16.28
CA SER A 220 -3.05 -7.43 -15.11
C SER A 220 -3.74 -8.60 -14.43
N GLN A 221 -3.68 -9.86 -14.87
CA GLN A 221 -4.64 -10.86 -14.36
C GLN A 221 -4.49 -11.24 -12.87
N LEU A 222 -3.29 -11.18 -12.27
CA LEU A 222 -3.11 -11.50 -10.85
C LEU A 222 -3.24 -10.27 -9.93
N GLY A 223 -2.74 -9.11 -10.38
CA GLY A 223 -2.98 -7.82 -9.74
C GLY A 223 -4.46 -7.44 -9.81
N LEU A 224 -5.15 -7.71 -10.92
CA LEU A 224 -6.59 -7.66 -11.06
C LEU A 224 -7.28 -8.79 -10.33
N LEU A 225 -6.70 -9.96 -10.05
CA LEU A 225 -7.39 -10.96 -9.22
C LEU A 225 -7.31 -10.61 -7.74
N GLN A 226 -6.24 -9.95 -7.29
CA GLN A 226 -6.13 -9.43 -5.93
C GLN A 226 -6.89 -8.10 -5.77
N GLN A 227 -6.80 -7.20 -6.76
CA GLN A 227 -7.68 -6.04 -6.85
C GLN A 227 -9.12 -6.45 -7.15
N ALA A 228 -9.40 -7.52 -7.88
CA ALA A 228 -10.75 -8.06 -8.04
C ALA A 228 -11.17 -8.87 -6.84
N GLN A 229 -10.29 -9.46 -6.04
CA GLN A 229 -10.68 -10.03 -4.74
C GLN A 229 -10.98 -8.90 -3.77
N GLN A 230 -10.15 -7.85 -3.70
CA GLN A 230 -10.44 -6.66 -2.91
C GLN A 230 -11.60 -5.85 -3.47
N GLN A 231 -11.82 -5.83 -4.78
CA GLN A 231 -12.99 -5.23 -5.41
C GLN A 231 -14.18 -6.16 -5.29
N ILE A 232 -14.07 -7.49 -5.25
CA ILE A 232 -15.20 -8.40 -5.00
C ILE A 232 -15.54 -8.34 -3.52
N ILE A 233 -14.58 -8.21 -2.61
CA ILE A 233 -14.81 -7.99 -1.18
C ILE A 233 -15.37 -6.58 -0.97
N ARG A 234 -14.83 -5.54 -1.62
CA ARG A 234 -15.41 -4.19 -1.62
C ARG A 234 -16.76 -4.18 -2.31
N THR A 235 -16.98 -4.88 -3.42
CA THR A 235 -18.22 -4.92 -4.20
C THR A 235 -19.25 -5.82 -3.50
N GLN A 236 -18.85 -6.86 -2.77
CA GLN A 236 -19.72 -7.64 -1.89
C GLN A 236 -20.06 -6.84 -0.63
N ALA A 237 -19.10 -6.11 -0.05
CA ALA A 237 -19.35 -5.17 1.04
C ALA A 237 -20.27 -4.03 0.56
N ILE A 238 -20.02 -3.44 -0.60
CA ILE A 238 -20.86 -2.42 -1.27
C ILE A 238 -22.20 -3.02 -1.68
N GLN A 239 -22.29 -4.29 -2.11
CA GLN A 239 -23.57 -4.97 -2.38
C GLN A 239 -24.36 -5.21 -1.10
N SER A 240 -23.69 -5.49 0.03
CA SER A 240 -24.33 -5.60 1.34
C SER A 240 -24.76 -4.24 1.89
N LEU A 241 -23.99 -3.18 1.63
CA LEU A 241 -24.31 -1.79 1.96
C LEU A 241 -25.42 -1.23 1.07
N ASN A 242 -25.47 -1.62 -0.21
CA ASN A 242 -26.53 -1.26 -1.15
C ASN A 242 -27.89 -1.87 -0.76
N ARG A 243 -27.92 -2.84 0.15
CA ARG A 243 -29.15 -3.36 0.76
C ARG A 243 -29.53 -2.65 2.05
N ASP A 244 -28.63 -1.86 2.63
CA ASP A 244 -28.92 -1.09 3.83
C ASP A 244 -29.73 0.16 3.47
N VAL A 245 -30.88 0.30 4.13
CA VAL A 245 -31.84 1.38 3.87
C VAL A 245 -31.22 2.75 4.19
N VAL A 246 -30.40 2.84 5.24
CA VAL A 246 -29.76 4.11 5.64
C VAL A 246 -28.73 4.53 4.59
N TYR A 247 -27.94 3.58 4.08
CA TYR A 247 -26.94 3.85 3.03
C TYR A 247 -27.59 4.45 1.78
N MET A 248 -28.69 3.84 1.30
CA MET A 248 -29.40 4.32 0.12
C MET A 248 -30.04 5.69 0.32
N ASN A 249 -30.60 5.96 1.50
CA ASN A 249 -31.21 7.25 1.81
C ASN A 249 -30.17 8.37 1.97
N CYS A 250 -28.92 8.09 2.36
CA CYS A 250 -27.87 9.11 2.46
C CYS A 250 -27.64 9.86 1.14
N PHE A 251 -27.86 9.23 -0.01
CA PHE A 251 -27.69 9.86 -1.33
C PHE A 251 -28.82 10.83 -1.71
N GLN A 252 -29.86 10.97 -0.88
CA GLN A 252 -30.84 12.06 -1.02
C GLN A 252 -30.24 13.42 -0.62
N ILE A 253 -29.14 13.41 0.14
CA ILE A 253 -28.42 14.63 0.53
C ILE A 253 -27.54 15.10 -0.64
N PRO A 254 -27.62 16.38 -1.05
CA PRO A 254 -26.78 16.91 -2.12
C PRO A 254 -25.28 16.75 -1.83
N LEU A 255 -24.51 16.39 -2.87
CA LEU A 255 -23.04 16.23 -2.80
C LEU A 255 -22.55 15.11 -1.86
N MET A 256 -23.41 14.16 -1.48
CA MET A 256 -23.00 13.01 -0.67
C MET A 256 -21.99 12.12 -1.42
N ASP A 257 -20.83 11.88 -0.79
CA ASP A 257 -19.81 10.97 -1.29
C ASP A 257 -19.97 9.56 -0.69
N ASN A 258 -19.49 8.54 -1.42
CA ASN A 258 -19.61 7.14 -0.98
C ASN A 258 -18.87 6.88 0.34
N ASP A 259 -17.74 7.53 0.60
CA ASP A 259 -16.95 7.32 1.81
C ASP A 259 -17.69 7.83 3.06
N THR A 260 -18.27 9.03 2.99
CA THR A 260 -19.12 9.58 4.06
C THR A 260 -20.36 8.73 4.31
N ALA A 261 -21.07 8.31 3.25
CA ALA A 261 -22.23 7.43 3.39
C ALA A 261 -21.86 6.09 4.04
N MET A 262 -20.74 5.49 3.65
CA MET A 262 -20.21 4.26 4.27
C MET A 262 -19.92 4.44 5.77
N LYS A 263 -19.30 5.56 6.16
CA LYS A 263 -18.99 5.86 7.57
C LYS A 263 -20.27 6.00 8.40
N VAL A 264 -21.29 6.67 7.88
CA VAL A 264 -22.60 6.82 8.54
C VAL A 264 -23.28 5.46 8.73
N THR A 265 -23.31 4.62 7.69
CA THR A 265 -23.90 3.28 7.77
C THR A 265 -23.12 2.37 8.73
N TYR A 266 -21.79 2.48 8.75
CA TYR A 266 -20.95 1.75 9.68
C TYR A 266 -21.28 2.13 11.14
N LEU A 267 -21.37 3.43 11.45
CA LEU A 267 -21.72 3.91 12.79
C LEU A 267 -23.09 3.40 13.24
N LYS A 268 -24.08 3.39 12.34
CA LYS A 268 -25.39 2.78 12.59
C LYS A 268 -25.26 1.30 12.94
N LYS A 269 -24.50 0.53 12.17
CA LYS A 269 -24.32 -0.91 12.40
C LYS A 269 -23.61 -1.21 13.72
N ALA A 270 -22.60 -0.41 14.07
CA ALA A 270 -21.93 -0.49 15.36
C ALA A 270 -22.88 -0.27 16.55
N LEU A 271 -23.87 0.63 16.40
CA LEU A 271 -24.92 0.83 17.40
C LEU A 271 -25.92 -0.32 17.46
N GLU A 272 -26.25 -0.94 16.32
CA GLU A 272 -27.09 -2.14 16.28
C GLU A 272 -26.41 -3.36 16.93
N ASP A 273 -25.11 -3.53 16.76
CA ASP A 273 -24.34 -4.60 17.41
C ASP A 273 -24.27 -4.41 18.93
N LEU A 274 -24.28 -3.15 19.39
CA LEU A 274 -24.30 -2.79 20.80
C LEU A 274 -25.69 -3.00 21.43
N LEU A 275 -26.77 -2.78 20.68
CA LEU A 275 -28.15 -2.72 21.18
C LEU A 275 -28.58 -3.96 22.00
N PRO A 276 -28.28 -5.22 21.62
CA PRO A 276 -28.65 -6.40 22.40
C PRO A 276 -28.05 -6.45 23.80
N GLN A 277 -26.89 -5.81 24.02
CA GLN A 277 -26.16 -5.85 25.28
C GLN A 277 -26.56 -4.74 26.26
N ILE A 278 -27.28 -3.73 25.77
CA ILE A 278 -27.80 -2.63 26.59
C ILE A 278 -28.99 -3.14 27.41
N PRO A 279 -29.05 -2.94 28.74
CA PRO A 279 -30.23 -3.28 29.54
C PRO A 279 -31.49 -2.56 29.05
N HIS A 280 -32.64 -3.25 29.05
CA HIS A 280 -33.90 -2.71 28.50
C HIS A 280 -34.34 -1.38 29.14
N GLU A 281 -34.03 -1.18 30.43
CA GLU A 281 -34.32 0.04 31.19
C GLU A 281 -33.59 1.28 30.65
N MET A 282 -32.40 1.10 30.07
CA MET A 282 -31.57 2.18 29.53
C MET A 282 -31.83 2.46 28.05
N ARG A 283 -32.58 1.60 27.35
CA ARG A 283 -32.83 1.74 25.90
C ARG A 283 -33.79 2.88 25.58
N GLY A 284 -34.53 3.42 26.55
CA GLY A 284 -35.43 4.56 26.33
C GLY A 284 -36.49 4.33 25.25
N GLY A 285 -36.92 3.08 25.03
CA GLY A 285 -37.86 2.71 23.97
C GLY A 285 -37.24 2.51 22.57
N ILE A 286 -35.91 2.61 22.43
CA ILE A 286 -35.22 2.37 21.16
C ILE A 286 -35.12 0.86 20.90
N SER A 287 -35.85 0.39 19.88
CA SER A 287 -35.81 -0.98 19.38
C SER A 287 -34.89 -1.15 18.16
N GLU A 288 -34.58 -0.07 17.46
CA GLU A 288 -33.75 -0.04 16.26
C GLU A 288 -33.15 1.35 16.01
N PHE A 289 -32.02 1.40 15.31
CA PHE A 289 -31.38 2.67 14.91
C PHE A 289 -31.73 3.11 13.48
N ASN A 290 -32.36 2.26 12.66
CA ASN A 290 -32.77 2.59 11.28
C ASN A 290 -33.61 3.86 11.22
N SER A 291 -34.73 3.87 11.96
CA SER A 291 -35.67 4.99 12.00
C SER A 291 -35.03 6.30 12.49
N TYR A 292 -34.07 6.21 13.42
CA TYR A 292 -33.31 7.37 13.91
C TYR A 292 -32.41 7.99 12.83
N PHE A 293 -31.67 7.16 12.10
CA PHE A 293 -30.79 7.63 11.04
C PHE A 293 -31.57 8.13 9.82
N ILE A 294 -32.72 7.52 9.50
CA ILE A 294 -33.62 8.02 8.45
C ILE A 294 -34.14 9.42 8.81
N ASN A 295 -34.54 9.66 10.06
CA ASN A 295 -34.96 11.00 10.51
C ASN A 295 -33.83 12.05 10.38
N PHE A 296 -32.58 11.68 10.66
CA PHE A 296 -31.45 12.60 10.43
C PHE A 296 -31.25 12.93 8.96
N ILE A 297 -31.45 11.95 8.07
CA ILE A 297 -31.38 12.17 6.62
C ILE A 297 -32.51 13.09 6.18
N THR A 298 -33.75 12.87 6.64
CA THR A 298 -34.88 13.75 6.32
C THR A 298 -34.62 15.19 6.78
N GLN A 299 -34.09 15.37 8.00
CA GLN A 299 -33.70 16.70 8.51
C GLN A 299 -32.58 17.35 7.69
N ALA A 300 -31.61 16.55 7.22
CA ALA A 300 -30.54 17.05 6.37
C ALA A 300 -31.07 17.51 5.01
N VAL A 301 -32.00 16.76 4.41
CA VAL A 301 -32.63 17.08 3.12
C VAL A 301 -33.50 18.33 3.23
N GLU A 302 -34.39 18.39 4.22
CA GLU A 302 -35.26 19.55 4.45
C GLU A 302 -34.43 20.81 4.79
N GLY A 303 -33.41 20.65 5.63
CA GLY A 303 -32.53 21.72 6.07
C GLY A 303 -31.40 22.09 5.11
N HIS A 304 -31.33 21.49 3.92
CA HIS A 304 -30.26 21.70 2.92
C HIS A 304 -28.84 21.58 3.50
N GLN A 305 -28.65 20.62 4.40
CA GLN A 305 -27.39 20.41 5.12
C GLN A 305 -26.38 19.65 4.27
N ASN A 306 -25.10 19.82 4.58
CA ASN A 306 -24.01 19.16 3.86
C ASN A 306 -23.74 17.73 4.41
N PRO A 307 -23.02 16.88 3.65
CA PRO A 307 -22.66 15.53 4.10
C PRO A 307 -21.88 15.50 5.42
N ALA A 308 -21.05 16.52 5.67
CA ALA A 308 -20.30 16.66 6.92
C ALA A 308 -21.22 16.83 8.14
N TRP A 309 -22.34 17.53 7.99
CA TRP A 309 -23.34 17.68 9.04
C TRP A 309 -23.93 16.31 9.43
N MET A 310 -24.28 15.49 8.43
CA MET A 310 -24.82 14.14 8.66
C MET A 310 -23.81 13.24 9.40
N LEU A 311 -22.54 13.26 8.96
CA LEU A 311 -21.48 12.49 9.61
C LEU A 311 -21.25 12.96 11.06
N ASN A 312 -21.16 14.26 11.29
CA ASN A 312 -20.98 14.82 12.62
C ASN A 312 -22.15 14.47 13.54
N ARG A 313 -23.38 14.49 13.03
CA ARG A 313 -24.57 14.09 13.79
C ARG A 313 -24.52 12.61 14.16
N ALA A 314 -24.19 11.74 13.21
CA ALA A 314 -24.03 10.31 13.44
C ALA A 314 -22.94 10.01 14.49
N VAL A 315 -21.77 10.66 14.39
CA VAL A 315 -20.67 10.52 15.36
C VAL A 315 -21.09 11.03 16.74
N SER A 316 -21.80 12.16 16.83
CA SER A 316 -22.31 12.69 18.10
C SER A 316 -23.29 11.72 18.76
N THR A 317 -24.20 11.12 17.99
CA THR A 317 -25.13 10.10 18.50
C THR A 317 -24.36 8.87 18.98
N PHE A 318 -23.40 8.38 18.19
CA PHE A 318 -22.55 7.25 18.56
C PHE A 318 -21.83 7.49 19.88
N ARG A 319 -21.16 8.64 20.02
CA ARG A 319 -20.45 9.03 21.25
C ARG A 319 -21.39 9.16 22.45
N THR A 320 -22.60 9.68 22.24
CA THR A 320 -23.60 9.80 23.32
C THR A 320 -24.02 8.43 23.84
N VAL A 321 -24.31 7.48 22.93
CA VAL A 321 -24.69 6.12 23.31
C VAL A 321 -23.53 5.41 24.02
N VAL A 322 -22.32 5.51 23.47
CA VAL A 322 -21.11 4.95 24.10
C VAL A 322 -20.89 5.53 25.51
N LYS A 323 -21.04 6.84 25.70
CA LYS A 323 -20.93 7.48 27.02
C LYS A 323 -21.99 6.99 28.02
N LEU A 324 -23.19 6.64 27.55
CA LEU A 324 -24.26 6.10 28.40
C LEU A 324 -24.00 4.65 28.82
N VAL A 325 -23.32 3.86 27.99
CA VAL A 325 -23.14 2.41 28.21
C VAL A 325 -21.75 2.02 28.70
N LYS A 326 -20.80 2.96 28.80
CA LYS A 326 -19.39 2.67 29.11
C LYS A 326 -19.18 1.96 30.44
N ASP A 327 -20.01 2.26 31.44
CA ASP A 327 -19.91 1.70 32.78
C ASP A 327 -20.66 0.37 32.94
N GLN A 328 -21.34 -0.11 31.88
CA GLN A 328 -22.10 -1.35 31.91
C GLN A 328 -21.21 -2.57 31.61
N PRO A 329 -21.15 -3.57 32.52
CA PRO A 329 -20.29 -4.74 32.34
C PRO A 329 -20.71 -5.62 31.16
N SER A 330 -21.99 -5.62 30.78
CA SER A 330 -22.52 -6.36 29.64
C SER A 330 -22.00 -5.83 28.30
N CYS A 331 -21.75 -4.52 28.19
CA CYS A 331 -21.35 -3.85 26.95
C CYS A 331 -19.83 -3.81 26.74
N LYS A 332 -19.04 -4.07 27.80
CA LYS A 332 -17.58 -3.85 27.81
C LYS A 332 -16.83 -4.65 26.75
N GLN A 333 -17.24 -5.90 26.49
CA GLN A 333 -16.58 -6.74 25.48
C GLN A 333 -16.82 -6.22 24.06
N THR A 334 -18.04 -5.79 23.74
CA THR A 334 -18.39 -5.22 22.44
C THR A 334 -17.77 -3.84 22.25
N LEU A 335 -17.73 -3.01 23.30
CA LEU A 335 -17.07 -1.71 23.27
C LEU A 335 -15.57 -1.83 22.97
N ARG A 336 -14.89 -2.84 23.52
CA ARG A 336 -13.47 -3.13 23.20
C ARG A 336 -13.27 -3.54 21.74
N HIS A 337 -14.13 -4.41 21.22
CA HIS A 337 -14.09 -4.81 19.82
C HIS A 337 -14.35 -3.62 18.87
N LEU A 338 -15.32 -2.77 19.21
CA LEU A 338 -15.60 -1.54 18.49
C LEU A 338 -14.41 -0.57 18.56
N TYR A 339 -13.82 -0.35 19.73
CA TYR A 339 -12.65 0.52 19.87
C TYR A 339 -11.46 0.07 19.03
N ALA A 340 -11.20 -1.25 18.95
CA ALA A 340 -10.15 -1.80 18.10
C ALA A 340 -10.42 -1.61 16.60
N THR A 341 -11.69 -1.55 16.19
CA THR A 341 -12.08 -1.46 14.77
C THR A 341 -12.35 -0.02 14.32
N THR A 342 -12.75 0.87 15.24
CA THR A 342 -13.19 2.25 14.96
C THR A 342 -12.70 3.31 15.93
N SER A 343 -11.45 3.19 16.39
CA SER A 343 -10.79 4.17 17.26
C SER A 343 -11.01 5.64 16.82
N GLN A 344 -11.01 5.92 15.52
CA GLN A 344 -11.20 7.26 14.94
C GLN A 344 -12.53 7.97 15.29
N PHE A 345 -13.59 7.23 15.67
CA PHE A 345 -14.89 7.81 16.01
C PHE A 345 -15.10 7.99 17.52
N PHE A 346 -14.23 7.42 18.35
CA PHE A 346 -14.23 7.63 19.79
C PHE A 346 -13.70 9.03 20.14
N ASP A 347 -13.91 9.46 21.38
CA ASP A 347 -13.44 10.76 21.87
C ASP A 347 -11.93 10.64 22.16
N PRO A 348 -11.05 11.40 21.47
CA PRO A 348 -9.60 11.27 21.64
C PRO A 348 -9.11 11.69 23.04
N MET A 349 -9.95 12.41 23.80
CA MET A 349 -9.65 12.87 25.16
C MET A 349 -10.16 11.91 26.25
N GLU A 350 -10.87 10.83 25.88
CA GLU A 350 -11.43 9.87 26.83
C GLU A 350 -10.61 8.57 26.83
N ALA A 351 -10.36 8.01 28.03
CA ALA A 351 -9.59 6.78 28.17
C ALA A 351 -10.31 5.58 27.50
N PRO A 352 -9.58 4.64 26.89
CA PRO A 352 -10.18 3.48 26.22
C PRO A 352 -10.99 2.60 27.19
N PRO A 353 -12.14 2.03 26.75
CA PRO A 353 -13.09 1.29 27.59
C PRO A 353 -12.65 -0.11 28.07
#